data_AF-A0A9K3LCQ7-F1
#
_entry.id   AF-A0A9K3LCQ7-F1
#
_cell.length_a   1.000
_cell.length_b   1.000
_cell.length_c   1.000
_cell.angle_alpha   90.00
_cell.angle_beta   90.00
_cell.angle_gamma   90.00
#
_symmetry.space_group_name_H-M   'P 1'
#
loop_
_entity.id
_entity.type
_entity.pdbx_description
1 polymer ?
#
loop_
_entity_poly.entity_id
_entity_poly.type
_entity_poly.pdbx_seq_one_letter_code
_entity_poly.pdbx_strand_id
1 'polypeptide(L)'
;MRKIRGKIYVPGRFLHSTTTTRTVKSSSKDSNKLPSQNQVHPKLLRGVYPVLITPFNPDKRESIDLDSFRKCLSFMKHEIKCQGVTITGVLGEANRLTDFEKQILIQAAVEENRKDSSSTPSNQQFDICVGVAHLGTAATIDLCQMAAEIGADSVMVSPSKDSLSAPQPSEESIISLFESISDACPTTTIVLQDLPSVSGVHMSMDLMVRMVTEIPQLTTVKLESTPTITRIANFHAMSTIDRNSYSILTGLGALYAGFDLCHDPTTNVVSISKSIDVVPIRPTDGFMTGFAFPEVLLEMMHLVNRHQYGEARHLYQSYLPFIVLEQQPGEGLALRKEIYRKRGLITSSHVRQPGKSLSAALRTTTESLLERFFSSRNVDIEKAVPSEQLVSCVNES
;
A
#
# COMPACT_ATOMS: atom_id res chain seq x y z
N MET A 1 18.16 6.95 -24.95
CA MET A 1 17.91 8.05 -23.97
C MET A 1 16.79 8.95 -24.47
N ARG A 2 15.52 8.65 -24.15
CA ARG A 2 14.43 9.63 -24.32
C ARG A 2 14.54 10.63 -23.17
N LYS A 3 14.72 11.92 -23.48
CA LYS A 3 14.71 13.00 -22.48
C LYS A 3 13.33 13.04 -21.84
N ILE A 4 13.21 12.60 -20.59
CA ILE A 4 12.01 12.83 -19.77
C ILE A 4 11.91 14.35 -19.58
N ARG A 5 11.03 15.01 -20.33
CA ARG A 5 10.68 16.42 -20.11
C ARG A 5 9.62 16.48 -19.03
N GLY A 6 10.01 16.22 -17.79
CA GLY A 6 9.21 16.49 -16.60
C GLY A 6 9.74 17.73 -15.89
N LYS A 7 8.85 18.63 -15.44
CA LYS A 7 9.24 19.67 -14.47
C LYS A 7 9.77 18.96 -13.22
N ILE A 8 11.00 19.24 -12.81
CA ILE A 8 11.54 18.79 -11.53
C ILE A 8 10.69 19.45 -10.44
N TYR A 9 10.20 18.66 -9.47
CA TYR A 9 9.54 19.23 -8.30
C TYR A 9 10.61 19.97 -7.50
N VAL A 10 10.43 21.27 -7.30
CA VAL A 10 11.32 22.11 -6.50
C VAL A 10 10.47 22.66 -5.35
N PRO A 11 10.69 22.21 -4.10
CA PRO A 11 9.96 22.73 -2.95
C PRO A 11 10.07 24.28 -2.89
N GLY A 12 8.94 24.96 -2.70
CA GLY A 12 8.92 26.38 -2.30
C GLY A 12 9.20 27.47 -3.36
N ARG A 13 9.13 27.21 -4.68
CA ARG A 13 9.25 28.28 -5.70
C ARG A 13 7.90 28.84 -6.17
N PHE A 14 7.36 29.81 -5.43
CA PHE A 14 6.76 31.03 -5.98
C PHE A 14 6.95 32.21 -5.01
N LEU A 15 7.95 33.06 -5.27
CA LEU A 15 8.01 34.43 -4.75
C LEU A 15 8.36 35.37 -5.92
N HIS A 16 7.39 36.22 -6.29
CA HIS A 16 7.46 37.47 -7.06
C HIS A 16 7.88 37.33 -8.55
N SER A 17 7.37 38.07 -9.54
CA SER A 17 6.58 39.31 -9.61
C SER A 17 6.06 39.47 -11.06
N THR A 18 4.86 40.00 -11.25
CA THR A 18 4.66 41.30 -11.94
C THR A 18 3.19 41.69 -11.90
N THR A 19 2.88 42.54 -10.92
CA THR A 19 1.66 43.32 -10.87
C THR A 19 1.63 44.23 -12.11
N THR A 20 0.81 43.87 -13.11
CA THR A 20 0.41 44.84 -14.14
C THR A 20 -0.89 45.47 -13.66
N THR A 21 -0.79 46.71 -13.18
CA THR A 21 -1.92 47.56 -12.83
C THR A 21 -2.78 47.79 -14.07
N ARG A 22 -3.93 47.09 -14.14
CA ARG A 22 -5.00 47.40 -15.10
C ARG A 22 -6.11 48.09 -14.33
N THR A 23 -6.28 49.39 -14.59
CA THR A 23 -7.37 50.21 -14.09
C THR A 23 -8.71 49.63 -14.54
N VAL A 24 -9.51 49.14 -13.61
CA VAL A 24 -10.90 48.71 -13.85
C VAL A 24 -11.82 49.89 -13.55
N LYS A 25 -12.47 50.40 -14.59
CA LYS A 25 -13.62 51.31 -14.46
C LYS A 25 -14.78 50.55 -13.80
N SER A 26 -15.43 51.20 -12.85
CA SER A 26 -16.62 50.72 -12.16
C SER A 26 -17.81 50.59 -13.11
N SER A 27 -18.42 49.40 -13.16
CA SER A 27 -19.84 49.26 -13.49
C SER A 27 -20.43 48.07 -12.74
N SER A 28 -21.62 48.31 -12.23
CA SER A 28 -22.44 47.55 -11.29
C SER A 28 -22.80 46.11 -11.70
N LYS A 29 -22.98 45.28 -10.65
CA LYS A 29 -23.90 44.14 -10.49
C LYS A 29 -23.86 43.06 -11.58
N ASP A 30 -23.27 41.93 -11.25
CA ASP A 30 -23.90 40.62 -11.44
C ASP A 30 -23.25 39.55 -10.55
N SER A 31 -24.08 38.87 -9.78
CA SER A 31 -23.73 37.78 -8.88
C SER A 31 -23.51 36.50 -9.68
N ASN A 32 -22.28 36.24 -10.11
CA ASN A 32 -21.89 34.92 -10.60
C ASN A 32 -21.09 34.18 -9.52
N LYS A 33 -21.76 33.18 -8.91
CA LYS A 33 -21.11 32.15 -8.11
C LYS A 33 -20.00 31.53 -8.95
N LEU A 34 -18.76 31.58 -8.45
CA LEU A 34 -17.67 30.74 -8.93
C LEU A 34 -18.14 29.28 -8.89
N PRO A 35 -17.85 28.45 -9.91
CA PRO A 35 -18.19 27.04 -9.88
C PRO A 35 -17.53 26.41 -8.65
N SER A 36 -18.33 25.72 -7.84
CA SER A 36 -17.86 24.97 -6.68
C SER A 36 -16.69 24.08 -7.10
N GLN A 37 -15.52 24.31 -6.53
CA GLN A 37 -14.42 23.35 -6.59
C GLN A 37 -14.99 21.99 -6.18
N ASN A 38 -14.88 20.98 -7.05
CA ASN A 38 -15.29 19.62 -6.74
C ASN A 38 -14.69 19.24 -5.38
N GLN A 39 -15.52 19.13 -4.34
CA GLN A 39 -15.10 18.60 -3.05
C GLN A 39 -14.73 17.14 -3.27
N VAL A 40 -13.44 16.86 -3.44
CA VAL A 40 -12.93 15.49 -3.49
C VAL A 40 -13.03 14.96 -2.06
N HIS A 41 -14.02 14.12 -1.82
CA HIS A 41 -14.10 13.38 -0.56
C HIS A 41 -12.94 12.38 -0.50
N PRO A 42 -12.22 12.30 0.64
CA PRO A 42 -11.19 11.28 0.85
C PRO A 42 -11.73 9.88 0.53
N LYS A 43 -10.97 9.11 -0.24
CA LYS A 43 -11.38 7.77 -0.68
C LYS A 43 -11.12 6.74 0.42
N LEU A 44 -11.89 5.66 0.41
CA LEU A 44 -11.60 4.47 1.23
C LEU A 44 -10.90 3.43 0.39
N LEU A 45 -9.71 3.01 0.83
CA LEU A 45 -9.00 1.92 0.16
C LEU A 45 -9.55 0.59 0.69
N ARG A 46 -10.11 -0.22 -0.21
CA ARG A 46 -10.60 -1.59 0.06
C ARG A 46 -10.12 -2.52 -1.06
N GLY A 47 -9.87 -3.78 -0.74
CA GLY A 47 -9.32 -4.75 -1.68
C GLY A 47 -7.81 -4.96 -1.52
N VAL A 48 -7.15 -5.34 -2.61
CA VAL A 48 -5.73 -5.72 -2.61
C VAL A 48 -4.88 -4.59 -3.21
N TYR A 49 -3.93 -4.11 -2.40
CA TYR A 49 -2.96 -3.06 -2.71
C TYR A 49 -1.53 -3.62 -2.56
N PRO A 50 -0.99 -4.30 -3.59
CA PRO A 50 0.36 -4.83 -3.51
C PRO A 50 1.37 -3.71 -3.25
N VAL A 51 2.25 -3.90 -2.27
CA VAL A 51 3.37 -2.99 -2.06
C VAL A 51 4.47 -3.37 -3.05
N LEU A 52 4.59 -2.58 -4.13
CA LEU A 52 5.50 -2.88 -5.22
C LEU A 52 6.96 -2.71 -4.81
N ILE A 53 7.77 -3.67 -5.23
CA ILE A 53 9.22 -3.54 -5.24
C ILE A 53 9.66 -2.42 -6.19
N THR A 54 10.83 -1.84 -5.94
CA THR A 54 11.51 -0.97 -6.92
C THR A 54 12.54 -1.80 -7.69
N PRO A 55 12.35 -2.08 -8.99
CA PRO A 55 13.34 -2.81 -9.79
C PRO A 55 14.58 -1.96 -10.04
N PHE A 56 15.76 -2.56 -9.91
CA PHE A 56 17.04 -1.91 -10.17
C PHE A 56 17.87 -2.71 -11.18
N ASN A 57 18.53 -2.02 -12.09
CA ASN A 57 19.55 -2.59 -12.93
C ASN A 57 20.76 -2.99 -12.07
N PRO A 58 21.41 -4.13 -12.33
CA PRO A 58 22.64 -4.55 -11.64
C PRO A 58 23.87 -3.79 -12.20
N ASP A 59 23.71 -2.49 -12.51
CA ASP A 59 24.79 -1.62 -12.92
C ASP A 59 25.49 -0.99 -11.70
N LYS A 60 26.63 -0.33 -11.92
CA LYS A 60 27.40 0.27 -10.81
C LYS A 60 26.65 1.37 -10.05
N ARG A 61 25.61 1.96 -10.64
CA ARG A 61 24.79 3.01 -10.00
C ARG A 61 23.49 2.47 -9.43
N GLU A 62 23.26 1.16 -9.57
CA GLU A 62 22.03 0.49 -9.18
C GLU A 62 20.81 1.26 -9.72
N SER A 63 20.86 1.69 -10.99
CA SER A 63 19.86 2.58 -11.57
C SER A 63 18.47 1.96 -11.61
N ILE A 64 17.41 2.77 -11.51
CA ILE A 64 16.02 2.26 -11.56
C ILE A 64 15.73 1.64 -12.93
N ASP A 65 15.23 0.41 -12.91
CA ASP A 65 14.67 -0.26 -14.09
C ASP A 65 13.18 0.11 -14.23
N LEU A 66 12.95 1.22 -14.94
CA LEU A 66 11.61 1.77 -15.15
C LEU A 66 10.74 0.91 -16.06
N ASP A 67 11.33 0.14 -16.97
CA ASP A 67 10.57 -0.72 -17.89
C ASP A 67 9.98 -1.89 -17.11
N SER A 68 10.79 -2.54 -16.27
CA SER A 68 10.30 -3.56 -15.32
C SER A 68 9.29 -2.99 -14.33
N PHE A 69 9.50 -1.77 -13.83
CA PHE A 69 8.55 -1.13 -12.91
C PHE A 69 7.17 -0.92 -13.55
N ARG A 70 7.13 -0.41 -14.80
CA ARG A 70 5.90 -0.25 -15.58
C ARG A 70 5.25 -1.60 -15.90
N LYS A 71 6.05 -2.63 -16.20
CA LYS A 71 5.55 -4.00 -16.39
C LYS A 71 4.86 -4.53 -15.13
N CYS A 72 5.46 -4.35 -13.95
CA CYS A 72 4.83 -4.71 -12.68
C CYS A 72 3.49 -3.99 -12.47
N LEU A 73 3.43 -2.68 -12.73
CA LEU A 73 2.19 -1.89 -12.63
C LEU A 73 1.09 -2.42 -13.55
N SER A 74 1.43 -2.63 -14.83
CA SER A 74 0.53 -3.20 -15.83
C SER A 74 0.04 -4.58 -15.42
N PHE A 75 0.92 -5.43 -14.88
CA PHE A 75 0.58 -6.77 -14.41
C PHE A 75 -0.44 -6.73 -13.25
N MET A 76 -0.20 -5.88 -12.23
CA MET A 76 -1.13 -5.72 -11.12
C MET A 76 -2.50 -5.19 -11.58
N LYS A 77 -2.51 -4.24 -12.52
CA LYS A 77 -3.73 -3.60 -13.00
C LYS A 77 -4.54 -4.48 -13.95
N HIS A 78 -3.91 -5.08 -14.96
CA HIS A 78 -4.63 -5.71 -16.07
C HIS A 78 -4.75 -7.22 -15.93
N GLU A 79 -3.68 -7.89 -15.48
CA GLU A 79 -3.66 -9.34 -15.37
C GLU A 79 -4.31 -9.78 -14.06
N ILE A 80 -3.87 -9.21 -12.93
CA ILE A 80 -4.41 -9.58 -11.61
C ILE A 80 -5.69 -8.81 -11.27
N LYS A 81 -5.81 -7.57 -11.73
CA LYS A 81 -6.94 -6.66 -11.44
C LYS A 81 -7.04 -6.27 -9.96
N CYS A 82 -5.91 -5.95 -9.35
CA CYS A 82 -5.86 -5.31 -8.04
C CYS A 82 -6.61 -3.97 -8.03
N GLN A 83 -7.12 -3.55 -6.87
CA GLN A 83 -7.81 -2.25 -6.70
C GLN A 83 -6.84 -1.06 -6.73
N GLY A 84 -5.56 -1.32 -6.52
CA GLY A 84 -4.51 -0.33 -6.60
C GLY A 84 -3.16 -0.94 -6.27
N VAL A 85 -2.17 -0.08 -6.10
CA VAL A 85 -0.82 -0.46 -5.64
C VAL A 85 -0.31 0.56 -4.64
N THR A 86 0.57 0.12 -3.77
CA THR A 86 1.39 1.00 -2.95
C THR A 86 2.81 0.98 -3.50
N ILE A 87 3.34 2.13 -3.92
CA ILE A 87 4.72 2.26 -4.36
C ILE A 87 5.57 2.86 -3.26
N THR A 88 6.90 2.78 -3.41
CA THR A 88 7.87 3.16 -2.39
C THR A 88 7.62 2.37 -1.08
N GLY A 89 7.52 3.02 0.08
CA GLY A 89 7.42 2.33 1.37
C GLY A 89 8.63 1.42 1.66
N VAL A 90 8.50 0.58 2.69
CA VAL A 90 9.58 -0.31 3.13
C VAL A 90 10.00 -1.30 2.04
N LEU A 91 9.02 -1.95 1.39
CA LEU A 91 9.30 -2.98 0.37
C LEU A 91 9.71 -2.39 -0.99
N GLY A 92 9.26 -1.18 -1.32
CA GLY A 92 9.78 -0.42 -2.47
C GLY A 92 11.09 0.30 -2.17
N GLU A 93 11.76 -0.01 -1.05
CA GLU A 93 13.09 0.48 -0.69
C GLU A 93 13.16 2.01 -0.56
N ALA A 94 12.12 2.66 -0.04
CA ALA A 94 12.04 4.12 0.06
C ALA A 94 13.24 4.77 0.78
N ASN A 95 13.84 4.07 1.74
CA ASN A 95 15.03 4.51 2.47
C ASN A 95 16.35 4.40 1.66
N ARG A 96 16.30 3.83 0.45
CA ARG A 96 17.43 3.72 -0.49
C ARG A 96 17.18 4.51 -1.78
N LEU A 97 16.14 5.32 -1.80
CA LEU A 97 15.78 6.19 -2.90
C LEU A 97 16.07 7.64 -2.53
N THR A 98 16.65 8.37 -3.46
CA THR A 98 16.64 9.84 -3.40
C THR A 98 15.23 10.38 -3.65
N ASP A 99 14.95 11.61 -3.24
CA ASP A 99 13.63 12.22 -3.49
C ASP A 99 13.36 12.41 -4.99
N PHE A 100 14.40 12.66 -5.79
CA PHE A 100 14.29 12.70 -7.24
C PHE A 100 13.89 11.34 -7.83
N GLU A 101 14.42 10.25 -7.29
CA GLU A 101 14.05 8.90 -7.70
C GLU A 101 12.62 8.54 -7.28
N LYS A 102 12.18 8.96 -6.08
CA LYS A 102 10.77 8.85 -5.67
C LYS A 102 9.87 9.61 -6.65
N GLN A 103 10.23 10.84 -7.02
CA GLN A 103 9.52 11.64 -8.01
C GLN A 103 9.37 10.89 -9.34
N ILE A 104 10.44 10.28 -9.83
CA ILE A 104 10.45 9.49 -11.07
C ILE A 104 9.48 8.30 -10.99
N LEU A 105 9.48 7.56 -9.88
CA LEU A 105 8.60 6.40 -9.69
C LEU A 105 7.12 6.81 -9.63
N ILE A 106 6.81 7.91 -8.91
CA ILE A 106 5.44 8.42 -8.82
C ILE A 106 4.95 8.88 -10.21
N GLN A 107 5.78 9.62 -10.95
CA GLN A 107 5.46 10.03 -12.33
C GLN A 107 5.22 8.81 -13.22
N ALA A 108 6.10 7.82 -13.17
CA ALA A 108 5.96 6.61 -13.96
C ALA A 108 4.66 5.85 -13.64
N ALA A 109 4.31 5.72 -12.36
CA ALA A 109 3.09 5.05 -11.92
C ALA A 109 1.83 5.77 -12.38
N VAL A 110 1.76 7.09 -12.20
CA VAL A 110 0.60 7.89 -12.61
C VAL A 110 0.47 7.93 -14.13
N GLU A 111 1.57 8.09 -14.87
CA GLU A 111 1.57 8.02 -16.33
C GLU A 111 1.08 6.67 -16.84
N GLU A 112 1.57 5.56 -16.26
CA GLU A 112 1.15 4.22 -16.64
C GLU A 112 -0.34 4.03 -16.40
N ASN A 113 -0.82 4.45 -15.22
CA ASN A 113 -2.23 4.32 -14.86
C ASN A 113 -3.17 5.08 -15.82
N ARG A 114 -2.73 6.24 -16.33
CA ARG A 114 -3.53 7.11 -17.21
C ARG A 114 -3.59 6.66 -18.68
N LYS A 115 -2.71 5.76 -19.13
CA LYS A 115 -2.67 5.32 -20.55
C LYS A 115 -4.03 4.79 -21.02
N ASP A 116 -4.73 4.04 -20.19
CA ASP A 116 -5.98 3.36 -20.56
C ASP A 116 -7.21 4.27 -20.53
N SER A 117 -7.14 5.39 -19.79
CA SER A 117 -8.24 6.34 -19.66
C SER A 117 -8.59 7.06 -20.97
N SER A 118 -7.77 6.90 -22.02
CA SER A 118 -7.92 7.55 -23.31
C SER A 118 -8.65 6.72 -24.37
N SER A 119 -8.82 5.41 -24.16
CA SER A 119 -9.33 4.48 -25.20
C SER A 119 -10.61 3.74 -24.83
N THR A 120 -10.98 3.65 -23.56
CA THR A 120 -12.26 3.07 -23.12
C THR A 120 -12.62 3.63 -21.73
N PRO A 121 -13.88 3.95 -21.42
CA PRO A 121 -14.30 4.13 -20.03
C PRO A 121 -14.32 2.74 -19.36
N SER A 122 -13.14 2.18 -19.07
CA SER A 122 -13.06 1.09 -18.11
C SER A 122 -13.32 1.72 -16.74
N ASN A 123 -14.46 1.41 -16.13
CA ASN A 123 -14.78 1.73 -14.74
C ASN A 123 -13.85 1.04 -13.72
N GLN A 124 -12.68 0.55 -14.15
CA GLN A 124 -11.75 -0.13 -13.26
C GLN A 124 -10.95 0.91 -12.49
N GLN A 125 -11.35 1.10 -11.23
CA GLN A 125 -10.59 1.85 -10.25
C GLN A 125 -9.24 1.15 -10.02
N PHE A 126 -8.15 1.92 -10.18
CA PHE A 126 -6.78 1.48 -9.86
C PHE A 126 -6.06 2.64 -9.20
N ASP A 127 -6.03 2.64 -7.87
CA ASP A 127 -5.50 3.75 -7.07
C ASP A 127 -3.97 3.63 -6.88
N ILE A 128 -3.26 4.75 -7.01
CA ILE A 128 -1.82 4.84 -6.72
C ILE A 128 -1.60 5.42 -5.32
N CYS A 129 -1.19 4.56 -4.38
CA CYS A 129 -0.78 4.95 -3.04
C CYS A 129 0.74 5.11 -2.95
N VAL A 130 1.23 6.19 -2.33
CA VAL A 130 2.67 6.48 -2.23
C VAL A 130 3.12 6.49 -0.77
N GLY A 131 4.12 5.68 -0.42
CA GLY A 131 4.76 5.79 0.90
C GLY A 131 5.62 7.05 1.02
N VAL A 132 5.32 7.91 1.99
CA VAL A 132 5.94 9.24 2.14
C VAL A 132 6.56 9.50 3.53
N ALA A 133 6.87 8.44 4.28
CA ALA A 133 7.43 8.59 5.63
C ALA A 133 8.85 9.21 5.63
N HIS A 134 9.03 10.20 6.50
CA HIS A 134 10.31 10.80 6.86
C HIS A 134 10.32 11.12 8.37
N LEU A 135 11.50 11.30 8.98
CA LEU A 135 11.62 11.62 10.42
C LEU A 135 11.09 13.02 10.75
N GLY A 136 11.44 14.01 9.93
CA GLY A 136 10.95 15.39 10.07
C GLY A 136 9.59 15.64 9.40
N THR A 137 8.67 16.30 10.11
CA THR A 137 7.33 16.69 9.63
C THR A 137 7.36 17.48 8.33
N ALA A 138 8.24 18.49 8.21
CA ALA A 138 8.33 19.32 7.00
C ALA A 138 8.69 18.50 5.76
N ALA A 139 9.65 17.57 5.89
CA ALA A 139 10.06 16.70 4.79
C ALA A 139 8.97 15.68 4.42
N THR A 140 8.21 15.19 5.41
CA THR A 140 7.01 14.36 5.14
C THR A 140 5.98 15.15 4.34
N ILE A 141 5.71 16.41 4.72
CA ILE A 141 4.79 17.30 3.99
C ILE A 141 5.26 17.54 2.56
N ASP A 142 6.55 17.82 2.35
CA ASP A 142 7.12 18.03 1.00
C ASP A 142 6.90 16.80 0.10
N LEU A 143 7.08 15.59 0.65
CA LEU A 143 6.82 14.33 -0.08
C LEU A 143 5.33 14.11 -0.34
N CYS A 144 4.45 14.44 0.62
CA CYS A 144 3.00 14.38 0.44
C CYS A 144 2.55 15.31 -0.71
N GLN A 145 3.02 16.55 -0.72
CA GLN A 145 2.70 17.54 -1.74
C GLN A 145 3.25 17.12 -3.10
N MET A 146 4.49 16.64 -3.17
CA MET A 146 5.06 16.08 -4.40
C MET A 146 4.19 14.95 -4.96
N ALA A 147 3.77 13.99 -4.12
CA ALA A 147 2.93 12.88 -4.56
C ALA A 147 1.55 13.36 -5.06
N ALA A 148 0.91 14.26 -4.33
CA ALA A 148 -0.39 14.83 -4.68
C ALA A 148 -0.34 15.63 -5.99
N GLU A 149 0.68 16.48 -6.17
CA GLU A 149 0.86 17.30 -7.37
C GLU A 149 1.09 16.46 -8.65
N ILE A 150 1.82 15.35 -8.52
CA ILE A 150 2.02 14.43 -9.65
C ILE A 150 0.70 13.70 -9.98
N GLY A 151 -0.15 13.50 -8.98
CA GLY A 151 -1.49 12.92 -9.11
C GLY A 151 -1.62 11.52 -8.54
N ALA A 152 -0.90 11.21 -7.46
CA ALA A 152 -1.21 10.04 -6.63
C ALA A 152 -2.59 10.18 -5.98
N ASP A 153 -3.29 9.06 -5.76
CA ASP A 153 -4.62 9.03 -5.16
C ASP A 153 -4.58 9.13 -3.63
N SER A 154 -3.51 8.57 -3.03
CA SER A 154 -3.32 8.54 -1.59
C SER A 154 -1.85 8.53 -1.20
N VAL A 155 -1.58 8.91 0.04
CA VAL A 155 -0.26 8.81 0.67
C VAL A 155 -0.31 7.91 1.89
N MET A 156 0.73 7.11 2.09
CA MET A 156 0.90 6.25 3.26
C MET A 156 1.99 6.80 4.16
N VAL A 157 1.64 7.06 5.42
CA VAL A 157 2.46 7.74 6.41
C VAL A 157 2.66 6.82 7.62
N SER A 158 3.90 6.66 8.04
CA SER A 158 4.27 5.95 9.27
C SER A 158 5.00 6.92 10.20
N PRO A 159 4.46 7.25 11.38
CA PRO A 159 5.28 7.78 12.47
C PRO A 159 6.46 6.85 12.71
N SER A 160 7.65 7.41 12.97
CA SER A 160 8.87 6.62 13.21
C SER A 160 9.69 7.25 14.32
N LYS A 161 10.44 6.43 15.05
CA LYS A 161 11.47 6.92 15.97
C LYS A 161 12.67 7.43 15.20
N ASP A 162 13.31 8.47 15.72
CA ASP A 162 14.58 8.98 15.18
C ASP A 162 15.69 7.93 15.25
N SER A 163 15.70 7.13 16.32
CA SER A 163 16.60 5.99 16.49
C SER A 163 16.00 4.93 17.42
N LEU A 164 16.57 3.72 17.43
CA LEU A 164 16.10 2.65 18.33
C LEU A 164 16.24 3.02 19.81
N SER A 165 17.18 3.88 20.17
CA SER A 165 17.40 4.35 21.54
C SER A 165 16.62 5.63 21.87
N ALA A 166 16.02 6.29 20.87
CA ALA A 166 15.20 7.46 21.08
C ALA A 166 13.86 7.07 21.73
N PRO A 167 13.30 7.92 22.62
CA PRO A 167 11.95 7.73 23.09
C PRO A 167 10.96 7.72 21.92
N GLN A 168 9.84 7.03 22.08
CA GLN A 168 8.75 7.12 21.12
C GLN A 168 8.16 8.55 21.14
N PRO A 169 7.76 9.11 19.98
CA PRO A 169 6.99 10.35 19.95
C PRO A 169 5.73 10.27 20.83
N SER A 170 5.34 11.39 21.46
CA SER A 170 4.09 11.43 22.22
C SER A 170 2.88 11.25 21.29
N GLU A 171 1.73 10.87 21.85
CA GLU A 171 0.49 10.75 21.08
C GLU A 171 0.13 12.09 20.42
N GLU A 172 0.31 13.21 21.10
CA GLU A 172 0.08 14.56 20.56
C GLU A 172 1.03 14.90 19.41
N SER A 173 2.28 14.43 19.47
CA SER A 173 3.25 14.63 18.39
C SER A 173 2.85 13.85 17.14
N ILE A 174 2.33 12.62 17.33
CA ILE A 174 1.81 11.79 16.25
C ILE A 174 0.57 12.45 15.64
N ILE A 175 -0.38 12.92 16.44
CA ILE A 175 -1.59 13.61 15.95
C ILE A 175 -1.19 14.86 15.16
N SER A 176 -0.31 15.70 15.72
CA SER A 176 0.13 16.95 15.10
C SER A 176 0.81 16.74 13.73
N LEU A 177 1.54 15.63 13.55
CA LEU A 177 2.08 15.25 12.24
C LEU A 177 0.96 15.05 11.21
N PHE A 178 -0.08 14.30 11.54
CA PHE A 178 -1.17 14.01 10.61
C PHE A 178 -2.07 15.22 10.37
N GLU A 179 -2.32 16.05 11.39
CA GLU A 179 -3.00 17.33 11.23
C GLU A 179 -2.24 18.25 10.27
N SER A 180 -0.91 18.36 10.43
CA SER A 180 -0.08 19.19 9.56
C SER A 180 -0.09 18.70 8.11
N ILE A 181 -0.12 17.37 7.88
CA ILE A 181 -0.26 16.78 6.55
C ILE A 181 -1.65 17.06 5.98
N SER A 182 -2.70 16.89 6.77
CA SER A 182 -4.09 17.19 6.42
C SER A 182 -4.23 18.65 5.95
N ASP A 183 -3.69 19.60 6.70
CA ASP A 183 -3.73 21.02 6.36
C ASP A 183 -2.96 21.35 5.07
N ALA A 184 -1.78 20.75 4.89
CA ALA A 184 -0.94 20.98 3.72
C ALA A 184 -1.45 20.28 2.45
N CYS A 185 -2.25 19.22 2.58
CA CYS A 185 -2.76 18.38 1.51
C CYS A 185 -4.28 18.10 1.69
N PRO A 186 -5.15 19.12 1.59
CA PRO A 186 -6.55 19.03 2.01
C PRO A 186 -7.40 18.02 1.22
N THR A 187 -6.97 17.63 0.02
CA THR A 187 -7.69 16.71 -0.86
C THR A 187 -7.04 15.32 -0.96
N THR A 188 -5.91 15.10 -0.30
CA THR A 188 -5.13 13.87 -0.43
C THR A 188 -5.58 12.87 0.62
N THR A 189 -5.94 11.66 0.19
CA THR A 189 -6.28 10.57 1.11
C THR A 189 -5.04 10.10 1.88
N ILE A 190 -5.14 9.94 3.19
CA ILE A 190 -4.05 9.52 4.07
C ILE A 190 -4.30 8.09 4.57
N VAL A 191 -3.28 7.25 4.45
CA VAL A 191 -3.21 5.90 5.02
C VAL A 191 -2.23 5.93 6.19
N LEU A 192 -2.70 5.62 7.40
CA LEU A 192 -1.85 5.42 8.58
C LEU A 192 -1.22 4.03 8.52
N GLN A 193 0.11 3.93 8.57
CA GLN A 193 0.81 2.66 8.69
C GLN A 193 1.21 2.36 10.14
N ASP A 194 0.66 1.29 10.71
CA ASP A 194 1.00 0.75 12.04
C ASP A 194 1.98 -0.42 11.91
N LEU A 195 3.27 -0.13 11.66
CA LEU A 195 4.36 -1.11 11.53
C LEU A 195 5.46 -0.94 12.59
N PRO A 196 5.21 -1.27 13.88
CA PRO A 196 6.16 -1.04 14.97
C PRO A 196 7.51 -1.75 14.80
N SER A 197 7.55 -2.89 14.11
CA SER A 197 8.80 -3.66 13.88
C SER A 197 9.82 -2.91 13.02
N VAL A 198 9.38 -1.93 12.23
CA VAL A 198 10.23 -1.07 11.41
C VAL A 198 10.28 0.35 11.95
N SER A 199 9.14 0.91 12.34
CA SER A 199 9.05 2.30 12.80
C SER A 199 9.54 2.50 14.24
N GLY A 200 9.52 1.44 15.04
CA GLY A 200 9.75 1.50 16.48
C GLY A 200 8.64 2.20 17.28
N VAL A 201 7.55 2.62 16.62
CA VAL A 201 6.42 3.33 17.24
C VAL A 201 5.27 2.37 17.45
N HIS A 202 4.79 2.26 18.70
CA HIS A 202 3.63 1.47 19.09
C HIS A 202 2.44 2.39 19.36
N MET A 203 1.38 2.28 18.56
CA MET A 203 0.17 3.09 18.71
C MET A 203 -0.92 2.33 19.48
N SER A 204 -1.53 3.01 20.45
CA SER A 204 -2.70 2.50 21.18
C SER A 204 -3.91 2.43 20.23
N MET A 205 -4.90 1.59 20.57
CA MET A 205 -6.14 1.53 19.79
C MET A 205 -6.92 2.84 19.90
N ASP A 206 -6.98 3.43 21.10
CA ASP A 206 -7.60 4.72 21.35
C ASP A 206 -7.00 5.82 20.46
N LEU A 207 -5.67 5.88 20.35
CA LEU A 207 -5.00 6.85 19.48
C LEU A 207 -5.40 6.67 18.01
N MET A 208 -5.33 5.46 17.47
CA MET A 208 -5.66 5.24 16.06
C MET A 208 -7.14 5.52 15.76
N VAL A 209 -8.05 5.10 16.65
CA VAL A 209 -9.49 5.39 16.52
C VAL A 209 -9.75 6.90 16.58
N ARG A 210 -9.09 7.59 17.53
CA ARG A 210 -9.16 9.05 17.65
C ARG A 210 -8.69 9.74 16.37
N MET A 211 -7.52 9.37 15.84
CA MET A 211 -6.98 9.99 14.62
C MET A 211 -7.89 9.78 13.40
N VAL A 212 -8.41 8.57 13.20
CA VAL A 212 -9.34 8.24 12.09
C VAL A 212 -10.68 8.98 12.26
N THR A 213 -11.06 9.32 13.49
CA THR A 213 -12.28 10.09 13.79
C THR A 213 -12.09 11.60 13.59
N GLU A 214 -10.94 12.13 14.02
CA GLU A 214 -10.69 13.58 14.09
C GLU A 214 -10.05 14.14 12.81
N ILE A 215 -9.40 13.33 11.99
CA ILE A 215 -8.65 13.77 10.80
C ILE A 215 -9.38 13.31 9.52
N PRO A 216 -10.10 14.20 8.81
CA PRO A 216 -11.01 13.81 7.72
C PRO A 216 -10.36 13.01 6.58
N GLN A 217 -9.09 13.29 6.29
CA GLN A 217 -8.33 12.67 5.22
C GLN A 217 -7.76 11.30 5.61
N LEU A 218 -7.66 11.00 6.92
CA LEU A 218 -7.15 9.72 7.41
C LEU A 218 -8.28 8.69 7.41
N THR A 219 -8.42 7.99 6.29
CA THR A 219 -9.54 7.07 6.05
C THR A 219 -9.15 5.61 6.15
N THR A 220 -7.86 5.28 6.07
CA THR A 220 -7.40 3.89 6.04
C THR A 220 -6.26 3.65 7.01
N VAL A 221 -6.32 2.53 7.73
CA VAL A 221 -5.21 2.02 8.56
C VAL A 221 -4.61 0.79 7.87
N LYS A 222 -3.33 0.87 7.53
CA LYS A 222 -2.51 -0.31 7.22
C LYS A 222 -2.04 -0.92 8.53
N LEU A 223 -2.73 -1.96 8.98
CA LEU A 223 -2.53 -2.57 10.28
C LEU A 223 -1.49 -3.70 10.20
N GLU A 224 -0.35 -3.52 10.87
CA GLU A 224 0.76 -4.48 10.88
C GLU A 224 1.29 -4.75 12.31
N SER A 225 0.64 -4.21 13.33
CA SER A 225 0.91 -4.57 14.72
C SER A 225 0.14 -5.85 15.09
N THR A 226 0.83 -6.77 15.78
CA THR A 226 0.30 -8.08 16.17
C THR A 226 -0.14 -8.09 17.64
N PRO A 227 -1.12 -8.91 18.04
CA PRO A 227 -1.94 -9.81 17.22
C PRO A 227 -2.96 -9.04 16.36
N THR A 228 -2.94 -9.23 15.04
CA THR A 228 -3.75 -8.45 14.08
C THR A 228 -5.24 -8.65 14.29
N ILE A 229 -5.70 -9.90 14.43
CA ILE A 229 -7.12 -10.22 14.64
C ILE A 229 -7.72 -9.50 15.86
N THR A 230 -6.99 -9.45 16.98
CA THR A 230 -7.42 -8.76 18.20
C THR A 230 -7.52 -7.26 17.97
N ARG A 231 -6.55 -6.68 17.25
CA ARG A 231 -6.54 -5.24 16.95
C ARG A 231 -7.64 -4.85 15.97
N ILE A 232 -7.91 -5.65 14.95
CA ILE A 232 -9.05 -5.46 14.03
C ILE A 232 -10.36 -5.44 14.83
N ALA A 233 -10.58 -6.47 15.67
CA ALA A 233 -11.77 -6.56 16.49
C ALA A 233 -11.94 -5.37 17.44
N ASN A 234 -10.87 -4.98 18.14
CA ASN A 234 -10.88 -3.82 19.03
C ASN A 234 -11.12 -2.52 18.27
N PHE A 235 -10.55 -2.35 17.07
CA PHE A 235 -10.78 -1.15 16.27
C PHE A 235 -12.26 -1.00 15.94
N HIS A 236 -12.90 -2.08 15.47
CA HIS A 236 -14.32 -2.07 15.14
C HIS A 236 -15.23 -1.89 16.36
N ALA A 237 -14.83 -2.42 17.52
CA ALA A 237 -15.57 -2.26 18.76
C ALA A 237 -15.47 -0.86 19.37
N MET A 238 -14.30 -0.23 19.28
CA MET A 238 -14.02 1.08 19.88
C MET A 238 -14.43 2.26 18.99
N SER A 239 -14.49 2.05 17.67
CA SER A 239 -14.89 3.08 16.71
C SER A 239 -16.36 3.46 16.89
N THR A 240 -16.61 4.72 17.24
CA THR A 240 -17.96 5.30 17.35
C THR A 240 -18.46 5.94 16.05
N ILE A 241 -17.57 6.11 15.06
CA ILE A 241 -17.90 6.64 13.74
C ILE A 241 -18.53 5.59 12.83
N ASP A 242 -19.15 6.04 11.73
CA ASP A 242 -19.76 5.16 10.73
C ASP A 242 -18.75 4.10 10.27
N ARG A 243 -19.17 2.84 10.27
CA ARG A 243 -18.34 1.71 9.83
C ARG A 243 -17.92 1.84 8.37
N ASN A 244 -18.62 2.65 7.59
CA ASN A 244 -18.31 3.00 6.21
C ASN A 244 -17.47 4.27 6.07
N SER A 245 -16.96 4.87 7.14
CA SER A 245 -16.08 6.05 7.06
C SER A 245 -14.59 5.71 7.19
N TYR A 246 -14.24 4.44 7.45
CA TYR A 246 -12.86 3.99 7.52
C TYR A 246 -12.66 2.58 6.93
N SER A 247 -11.41 2.23 6.63
CA SER A 247 -11.01 0.89 6.24
C SER A 247 -9.74 0.41 6.93
N ILE A 248 -9.63 -0.91 7.10
CA ILE A 248 -8.44 -1.57 7.65
C ILE A 248 -7.89 -2.53 6.60
N LEU A 249 -6.65 -2.30 6.17
CA LEU A 249 -5.92 -3.20 5.27
C LEU A 249 -4.77 -3.86 6.04
N THR A 250 -4.72 -5.18 6.11
CA THR A 250 -3.61 -5.85 6.82
C THR A 250 -2.37 -6.02 5.93
N GLY A 251 -1.20 -6.00 6.55
CA GLY A 251 0.10 -6.12 5.88
C GLY A 251 0.85 -7.39 6.26
N LEU A 252 2.07 -7.24 6.80
CA LEU A 252 2.92 -8.34 7.31
C LEU A 252 3.14 -9.48 6.31
N GLY A 253 3.23 -9.17 5.02
CA GLY A 253 3.44 -10.19 3.99
C GLY A 253 2.30 -11.21 3.88
N ALA A 254 1.09 -10.86 4.34
CA ALA A 254 -0.06 -11.74 4.42
C ALA A 254 0.06 -12.90 5.43
N LEU A 255 0.99 -12.83 6.39
CA LEU A 255 1.24 -13.89 7.38
C LEU A 255 0.02 -14.27 8.24
N TYR A 256 -0.95 -13.36 8.37
CA TYR A 256 -2.18 -13.60 9.12
C TYR A 256 -3.44 -13.47 8.25
N ALA A 257 -3.29 -13.42 6.92
CA ALA A 257 -4.39 -13.12 6.00
C ALA A 257 -5.59 -14.07 6.16
N GLY A 258 -5.34 -15.36 6.36
CA GLY A 258 -6.39 -16.35 6.61
C GLY A 258 -7.21 -16.07 7.88
N PHE A 259 -6.63 -15.43 8.90
CA PHE A 259 -7.30 -15.10 10.16
C PHE A 259 -7.89 -13.69 10.15
N ASP A 260 -7.21 -12.75 9.50
CA ASP A 260 -7.65 -11.36 9.36
C ASP A 260 -8.88 -11.24 8.46
N LEU A 261 -9.02 -12.14 7.48
CA LEU A 261 -10.09 -12.12 6.48
C LEU A 261 -11.18 -13.18 6.72
N CYS A 262 -10.81 -14.40 7.11
CA CYS A 262 -11.79 -15.48 7.27
C CYS A 262 -12.31 -15.52 8.69
N HIS A 263 -13.50 -14.97 8.91
CA HIS A 263 -14.23 -15.18 10.15
C HIS A 263 -15.20 -16.35 10.02
N ASP A 264 -15.05 -17.32 10.91
CA ASP A 264 -16.13 -18.24 11.24
C ASP A 264 -17.09 -17.50 12.20
N PRO A 265 -18.37 -17.30 11.81
CA PRO A 265 -19.36 -16.65 12.67
C PRO A 265 -19.61 -17.38 14.00
N THR A 266 -19.19 -18.65 14.12
CA THR A 266 -19.46 -19.51 15.27
C THR A 266 -18.39 -19.49 16.36
N THR A 267 -17.19 -18.93 16.11
CA THR A 267 -16.04 -19.11 17.03
C THR A 267 -15.51 -17.85 17.70
N ASN A 268 -16.01 -16.65 17.43
CA ASN A 268 -15.28 -15.43 17.79
C ASN A 268 -16.09 -14.42 18.62
N VAL A 269 -15.90 -14.52 19.94
CA VAL A 269 -16.25 -13.49 20.93
C VAL A 269 -14.96 -12.79 21.36
N VAL A 270 -14.90 -11.46 21.24
CA VAL A 270 -13.87 -10.67 21.93
C VAL A 270 -14.49 -10.04 23.16
N SER A 271 -13.90 -10.31 24.32
CA SER A 271 -14.22 -9.58 25.55
C SER A 271 -13.54 -8.22 25.47
N ILE A 272 -14.33 -7.16 25.30
CA ILE A 272 -13.83 -5.79 25.37
C ILE A 272 -13.69 -5.46 26.85
N SER A 273 -12.51 -4.98 27.25
CA SER A 273 -12.26 -4.48 28.60
C SER A 273 -13.18 -3.30 28.90
N LYS A 274 -14.38 -3.60 29.44
CA LYS A 274 -15.31 -2.80 30.28
C LYS A 274 -16.77 -3.23 30.12
N SER A 275 -17.14 -3.98 29.08
CA SER A 275 -18.45 -4.63 28.95
C SER A 275 -18.35 -5.92 28.14
N ILE A 276 -19.03 -6.99 28.59
CA ILE A 276 -19.13 -8.27 27.88
C ILE A 276 -20.15 -8.10 26.74
N ASP A 277 -19.89 -7.17 25.83
CA ASP A 277 -20.66 -7.05 24.61
C ASP A 277 -19.98 -7.93 23.56
N VAL A 278 -20.63 -9.05 23.25
CA VAL A 278 -20.21 -9.96 22.18
C VAL A 278 -20.52 -9.29 20.84
N VAL A 279 -19.50 -8.70 20.20
CA VAL A 279 -19.65 -8.09 18.88
C VAL A 279 -19.01 -9.00 17.82
N PRO A 280 -19.73 -9.35 16.73
CA PRO A 280 -19.13 -10.06 15.60
C PRO A 280 -17.89 -9.33 15.08
N ILE A 281 -16.77 -10.03 14.94
CA ILE A 281 -15.55 -9.44 14.38
C ILE A 281 -15.78 -9.19 12.88
N ARG A 282 -15.66 -7.93 12.45
CA ARG A 282 -15.60 -7.58 11.02
C ARG A 282 -14.19 -7.92 10.51
N PRO A 283 -14.06 -8.55 9.33
CA PRO A 283 -12.76 -8.84 8.74
C PRO A 283 -12.06 -7.57 8.27
N THR A 284 -10.77 -7.69 8.03
CA THR A 284 -10.03 -6.68 7.26
C THR A 284 -10.75 -6.38 5.94
N ASP A 285 -10.67 -5.13 5.51
CA ASP A 285 -11.19 -4.66 4.21
C ASP A 285 -10.32 -5.05 3.02
N GLY A 286 -9.24 -5.77 3.28
CA GLY A 286 -8.32 -6.30 2.28
C GLY A 286 -6.88 -6.22 2.74
N PHE A 287 -5.95 -6.13 1.79
CA PHE A 287 -4.55 -6.33 2.07
C PHE A 287 -3.69 -5.26 1.44
N MET A 288 -2.72 -4.74 2.19
CA MET A 288 -1.67 -3.89 1.66
C MET A 288 -0.31 -4.50 1.99
N THR A 289 0.21 -5.33 1.09
CA THR A 289 1.35 -6.21 1.38
C THR A 289 2.16 -6.51 0.12
N GLY A 290 3.43 -6.86 0.26
CA GLY A 290 4.30 -7.22 -0.88
C GLY A 290 4.44 -8.72 -1.12
N PHE A 291 3.43 -9.52 -0.76
CA PHE A 291 3.40 -10.95 -1.11
C PHE A 291 3.48 -11.13 -2.63
N ALA A 292 4.29 -12.07 -3.12
CA ALA A 292 4.58 -12.15 -4.55
C ALA A 292 3.44 -12.74 -5.41
N PHE A 293 2.37 -13.24 -4.80
CA PHE A 293 1.16 -13.74 -5.48
C PHE A 293 -0.11 -13.03 -4.99
N PRO A 294 -0.27 -11.72 -5.25
CA PRO A 294 -1.43 -10.96 -4.77
C PRO A 294 -2.77 -11.45 -5.34
N GLU A 295 -2.79 -12.16 -6.47
CA GLU A 295 -3.99 -12.81 -7.00
C GLU A 295 -4.59 -13.83 -6.01
N VAL A 296 -3.76 -14.46 -5.17
CA VAL A 296 -4.21 -15.37 -4.11
C VAL A 296 -5.04 -14.61 -3.08
N LEU A 297 -4.57 -13.43 -2.68
CA LEU A 297 -5.25 -12.59 -1.70
C LEU A 297 -6.56 -12.04 -2.27
N LEU A 298 -6.58 -11.71 -3.56
CA LEU A 298 -7.78 -11.26 -4.26
C LEU A 298 -8.82 -12.38 -4.32
N GLU A 299 -8.41 -13.60 -4.69
CA GLU A 299 -9.31 -14.75 -4.73
C GLU A 299 -9.81 -15.14 -3.34
N MET A 300 -8.97 -15.07 -2.30
CA MET A 300 -9.41 -15.25 -0.91
C MET A 300 -10.55 -14.28 -0.56
N MET A 301 -10.45 -13.00 -0.94
CA MET A 301 -11.53 -12.03 -0.74
C MET A 301 -12.79 -12.39 -1.53
N HIS A 302 -12.66 -12.83 -2.77
CA HIS A 302 -13.80 -13.28 -3.57
C HIS A 302 -14.51 -14.51 -2.98
N LEU A 303 -13.75 -15.48 -2.45
CA LEU A 303 -14.29 -16.67 -1.79
C LEU A 303 -15.03 -16.29 -0.50
N VAL A 304 -14.44 -15.42 0.33
CA VAL A 304 -15.09 -14.91 1.55
C VAL A 304 -16.37 -14.13 1.24
N ASN A 305 -16.36 -13.28 0.21
CA ASN A 305 -17.56 -12.55 -0.24
C ASN A 305 -18.67 -13.48 -0.76
N ARG A 306 -18.33 -14.67 -1.22
CA ARG A 306 -19.26 -15.75 -1.62
C ARG A 306 -19.60 -16.71 -0.46
N HIS A 307 -19.17 -16.41 0.76
CA HIS A 307 -19.33 -17.24 1.95
C HIS A 307 -18.64 -18.63 1.86
N GLN A 308 -17.65 -18.78 0.98
CA GLN A 308 -16.84 -20.00 0.82
C GLN A 308 -15.61 -19.99 1.74
N TYR A 309 -15.85 -19.89 3.06
CA TYR A 309 -14.78 -19.74 4.06
C TYR A 309 -13.80 -20.91 4.11
N GLY A 310 -14.28 -22.14 3.88
CA GLY A 310 -13.43 -23.34 3.82
C GLY A 310 -12.44 -23.29 2.67
N GLU A 311 -12.91 -22.93 1.47
CA GLU A 311 -12.07 -22.78 0.28
C GLU A 311 -11.05 -21.64 0.46
N ALA A 312 -11.46 -20.50 1.03
CA ALA A 312 -10.54 -19.41 1.32
C ALA A 312 -9.42 -19.83 2.30
N ARG A 313 -9.76 -20.63 3.31
CA ARG A 313 -8.79 -21.17 4.29
C ARG A 313 -7.84 -22.17 3.65
N HIS A 314 -8.33 -23.08 2.81
CA HIS A 314 -7.49 -24.04 2.10
C HIS A 314 -6.56 -23.32 1.10
N LEU A 315 -7.07 -22.32 0.36
CA LEU A 315 -6.25 -21.51 -0.53
C LEU A 315 -5.10 -20.84 0.24
N TYR A 316 -5.41 -20.19 1.37
CA TYR A 316 -4.41 -19.61 2.26
C TYR A 316 -3.36 -20.64 2.73
N GLN A 317 -3.81 -21.81 3.19
CA GLN A 317 -2.93 -22.88 3.66
C GLN A 317 -2.01 -23.40 2.54
N SER A 318 -2.51 -23.52 1.31
CA SER A 318 -1.72 -23.98 0.18
C SER A 318 -0.57 -23.02 -0.17
N TYR A 319 -0.77 -21.70 0.00
CA TYR A 319 0.25 -20.68 -0.26
C TYR A 319 1.07 -20.27 0.96
N LEU A 320 0.73 -20.79 2.16
CA LEU A 320 1.44 -20.51 3.40
C LEU A 320 2.97 -20.76 3.31
N PRO A 321 3.46 -21.81 2.62
CA PRO A 321 4.91 -22.00 2.44
C PRO A 321 5.59 -20.81 1.75
N PHE A 322 4.97 -20.19 0.75
CA PHE A 322 5.52 -19.00 0.09
C PHE A 322 5.44 -17.78 0.99
N ILE A 323 4.30 -17.56 1.64
CA ILE A 323 4.08 -16.46 2.59
C ILE A 323 5.15 -16.46 3.68
N VAL A 324 5.41 -17.61 4.28
CA VAL A 324 6.42 -17.79 5.34
C VAL A 324 7.84 -17.68 4.80
N LEU A 325 8.13 -18.31 3.66
CA LEU A 325 9.47 -18.25 3.06
C LEU A 325 9.84 -16.79 2.78
N GLU A 326 8.93 -15.99 2.23
CA GLU A 326 9.18 -14.57 1.98
C GLU A 326 9.44 -13.73 3.25
N GLN A 327 9.14 -14.22 4.46
CA GLN A 327 9.43 -13.51 5.71
C GLN A 327 10.88 -13.65 6.19
N GLN A 328 11.79 -14.23 5.40
CA GLN A 328 13.19 -14.38 5.80
C GLN A 328 13.81 -13.01 6.20
N PRO A 329 14.24 -12.83 7.47
CA PRO A 329 14.84 -11.58 7.89
C PRO A 329 16.08 -11.23 7.06
N GLY A 330 16.10 -10.02 6.50
CA GLY A 330 17.21 -9.50 5.70
C GLY A 330 17.23 -9.95 4.23
N GLU A 331 16.86 -11.18 3.91
CA GLU A 331 16.87 -11.72 2.53
C GLU A 331 15.48 -11.76 1.88
N GLY A 332 14.40 -11.58 2.64
CA GLY A 332 13.01 -11.70 2.17
C GLY A 332 12.64 -10.73 1.03
N LEU A 333 13.30 -9.57 0.93
CA LEU A 333 13.11 -8.67 -0.20
C LEU A 333 13.80 -9.18 -1.48
N ALA A 334 15.05 -9.66 -1.37
CA ALA A 334 15.76 -10.25 -2.50
C ALA A 334 15.03 -11.49 -3.02
N LEU A 335 14.48 -12.28 -2.10
CA LEU A 335 13.64 -13.43 -2.40
C LEU A 335 12.38 -13.03 -3.19
N ARG A 336 11.64 -12.00 -2.74
CA ARG A 336 10.48 -11.47 -3.47
C ARG A 336 10.85 -11.02 -4.88
N LYS A 337 11.95 -10.28 -5.02
CA LYS A 337 12.44 -9.87 -6.34
C LYS A 337 12.82 -11.06 -7.21
N GLU A 338 13.41 -12.12 -6.63
CA GLU A 338 13.70 -13.35 -7.37
C GLU A 338 12.43 -14.04 -7.85
N ILE A 339 11.36 -14.07 -7.05
CA ILE A 339 10.05 -14.57 -7.49
C ILE A 339 9.53 -13.69 -8.63
N TYR A 340 9.54 -12.36 -8.51
CA TYR A 340 9.13 -11.46 -9.60
C TYR A 340 9.95 -11.68 -10.88
N ARG A 341 11.25 -11.97 -10.76
CA ARG A 341 12.12 -12.31 -11.90
C ARG A 341 11.72 -13.64 -12.54
N LYS A 342 11.42 -14.66 -11.73
CA LYS A 342 10.90 -15.97 -12.20
C LYS A 342 9.52 -15.86 -12.83
N ARG A 343 8.71 -14.87 -12.41
CA ARG A 343 7.44 -14.49 -13.05
C ARG A 343 7.63 -13.58 -14.28
N GLY A 344 8.87 -13.37 -14.73
CA GLY A 344 9.18 -12.53 -15.89
C GLY A 344 8.87 -11.04 -15.72
N LEU A 345 8.55 -10.55 -14.52
CA LEU A 345 8.13 -9.16 -14.30
C LEU A 345 9.30 -8.18 -14.22
N ILE A 346 10.44 -8.65 -13.73
CA ILE A 346 11.66 -7.85 -13.60
C ILE A 346 12.87 -8.58 -14.18
N THR A 347 13.88 -7.83 -14.59
CA THR A 347 15.11 -8.38 -15.17
C THR A 347 16.12 -8.88 -14.14
N SER A 348 16.09 -8.32 -12.92
CA SER A 348 17.10 -8.55 -11.88
C SER A 348 16.48 -8.61 -10.49
N SER A 349 16.95 -9.55 -9.66
CA SER A 349 16.58 -9.63 -8.24
C SER A 349 17.40 -8.73 -7.32
N HIS A 350 18.18 -7.81 -7.90
CA HIS A 350 19.09 -6.91 -7.19
C HIS A 350 18.36 -6.03 -6.18
N VAL A 351 18.90 -5.98 -4.96
CA VAL A 351 18.45 -5.11 -3.87
C VAL A 351 19.51 -4.05 -3.66
N ARG A 352 19.11 -2.77 -3.65
CA ARG A 352 20.07 -1.66 -3.61
C ARG A 352 20.86 -1.68 -2.31
N GLN A 353 22.14 -1.31 -2.34
CA GLN A 353 22.97 -1.27 -1.14
C GLN A 353 22.41 -0.32 -0.06
N PRO A 354 22.56 -0.65 1.25
CA PRO A 354 23.23 -1.82 1.84
C PRO A 354 22.34 -3.09 1.95
N GLY A 355 21.49 -3.39 0.96
CA GLY A 355 20.67 -4.58 0.91
C GLY A 355 21.44 -5.89 0.68
N LYS A 356 20.90 -6.98 1.25
CA LYS A 356 21.45 -8.33 1.06
C LYS A 356 20.98 -8.94 -0.25
N SER A 357 21.89 -9.64 -0.91
CA SER A 357 21.56 -10.54 -2.02
C SER A 357 21.01 -11.87 -1.48
N LEU A 358 20.27 -12.58 -2.33
CA LEU A 358 19.75 -13.90 -1.99
C LEU A 358 20.89 -14.93 -1.92
N SER A 359 21.01 -15.62 -0.79
CA SER A 359 21.94 -16.74 -0.59
C SER A 359 21.61 -17.91 -1.52
N ALA A 360 22.63 -18.73 -1.83
CA ALA A 360 22.46 -19.91 -2.67
C ALA A 360 21.43 -20.90 -2.06
N ALA A 361 21.44 -21.07 -0.74
CA ALA A 361 20.51 -21.95 -0.05
C ALA A 361 19.04 -21.49 -0.24
N LEU A 362 18.76 -20.21 -0.03
CA LEU A 362 17.40 -19.68 -0.24
C LEU A 362 17.00 -19.71 -1.71
N ARG A 363 17.92 -19.42 -2.63
CA ARG A 363 17.65 -19.54 -4.08
C ARG A 363 17.21 -20.96 -4.45
N THR A 364 18.00 -21.98 -4.10
CA THR A 364 17.68 -23.38 -4.40
C THR A 364 16.38 -23.83 -3.71
N THR A 365 16.15 -23.38 -2.47
CA THR A 365 14.91 -23.69 -1.73
C THR A 365 13.68 -23.12 -2.43
N THR A 366 13.80 -21.88 -2.91
CA THR A 366 12.72 -21.18 -3.61
C THR A 366 12.42 -21.84 -4.95
N GLU A 367 13.46 -22.17 -5.71
CA GLU A 367 13.33 -22.88 -7.00
C GLU A 367 12.66 -24.23 -6.81
N SER A 368 13.10 -25.03 -5.84
CA SER A 368 12.47 -26.31 -5.52
C SER A 368 11.02 -26.16 -5.06
N LEU A 369 10.70 -25.13 -4.28
CA LEU A 369 9.31 -24.87 -3.85
C LEU A 369 8.42 -24.48 -5.03
N LEU A 370 8.87 -23.55 -5.89
CA LEU A 370 8.15 -23.15 -7.10
C LEU A 370 7.93 -24.35 -8.03
N GLU A 371 8.97 -25.13 -8.29
CA GLU A 371 8.90 -26.30 -9.17
C GLU A 371 7.92 -27.34 -8.64
N ARG A 372 8.04 -27.74 -7.37
CA ARG A 372 7.14 -28.73 -6.76
C ARG A 372 5.69 -28.27 -6.69
N PHE A 373 5.47 -26.97 -6.48
CA PHE A 373 4.13 -26.43 -6.31
C PHE A 373 3.41 -26.16 -7.63
N PHE A 374 4.12 -25.66 -8.66
CA PHE A 374 3.50 -25.23 -9.92
C PHE A 374 3.66 -26.24 -11.06
N SER A 375 4.75 -27.03 -11.11
CA SER A 375 4.99 -27.95 -12.24
C SER A 375 3.99 -29.12 -12.27
N SER A 376 3.61 -29.64 -11.10
CA SER A 376 2.57 -30.66 -10.99
C SER A 376 1.18 -30.14 -11.43
N ARG A 377 1.00 -28.82 -11.49
CA ARG A 377 -0.28 -28.15 -11.75
C ARG A 377 -0.37 -27.49 -13.12
N ASN A 378 0.69 -27.57 -13.93
CA ASN A 378 0.77 -26.93 -15.25
C ASN A 378 0.42 -25.43 -15.23
N VAL A 379 0.87 -24.72 -14.19
CA VAL A 379 0.63 -23.28 -14.00
C VAL A 379 1.80 -22.47 -14.54
N ASP A 380 1.53 -21.55 -15.46
CA ASP A 380 2.49 -20.56 -15.95
C ASP A 380 2.53 -19.35 -15.00
N ILE A 381 3.58 -19.30 -14.15
CA ILE A 381 3.73 -18.24 -13.15
C ILE A 381 4.11 -16.87 -13.75
N GLU A 382 4.46 -16.80 -15.04
CA GLU A 382 4.69 -15.53 -15.74
C GLU A 382 3.38 -14.77 -16.02
N LYS A 383 2.24 -15.44 -15.82
CA LYS A 383 0.89 -14.84 -15.88
C LYS A 383 0.28 -14.79 -14.48
N ALA A 384 -0.83 -14.06 -14.36
CA ALA A 384 -1.65 -14.17 -13.16
C ALA A 384 -2.21 -15.59 -13.07
N VAL A 385 -2.11 -16.24 -11.90
CA VAL A 385 -2.67 -17.58 -11.72
C VAL A 385 -4.20 -17.48 -11.80
N PRO A 386 -4.87 -18.18 -12.74
CA PRO A 386 -6.32 -18.10 -12.87
C PRO A 386 -7.04 -18.57 -11.61
N SER A 387 -8.17 -17.94 -11.26
CA SER A 387 -8.98 -18.30 -10.09
C SER A 387 -9.34 -19.79 -10.04
N GLU A 388 -9.65 -20.40 -11.19
CA GLU A 388 -9.96 -21.84 -11.29
C GLU A 388 -8.80 -22.73 -10.84
N GLN A 389 -7.56 -22.35 -11.17
CA GLN A 389 -6.34 -23.07 -10.79
C GLN A 389 -5.93 -22.80 -9.34
N LEU A 390 -6.24 -21.61 -8.81
CA LEU A 390 -6.10 -21.30 -7.39
C LEU A 390 -7.04 -22.17 -6.55
N VAL A 391 -8.30 -22.32 -6.98
CA VAL A 391 -9.30 -23.11 -6.27
C VAL A 391 -9.10 -24.61 -6.46
N SER A 392 -8.58 -25.09 -7.60
CA SER A 392 -8.26 -26.52 -7.75
C SER A 392 -7.23 -27.01 -6.72
N CYS A 393 -6.37 -26.11 -6.21
CA CYS A 393 -5.44 -26.41 -5.12
C CYS A 393 -6.13 -26.77 -3.79
N VAL A 394 -7.43 -26.49 -3.66
CA VAL A 394 -8.27 -26.78 -2.48
C VAL A 394 -8.75 -28.24 -2.45
N ASN A 395 -8.91 -28.87 -3.63
CA ASN A 395 -9.60 -30.16 -3.79
C ASN A 395 -8.67 -31.37 -3.86
N GLU A 396 -7.34 -31.17 -3.87
CA GLU A 396 -6.33 -32.25 -3.98
C GLU A 396 -5.67 -32.63 -2.63
N SER A 397 -6.14 -32.09 -1.51
CA SER A 397 -5.55 -32.29 -0.16
C SER A 397 -6.38 -33.16 0.76
#